data_AF-A0A959AD02-F1
#
_entry.id   AF-A0A959AD02-F1
#
_cell.length_a   1.000
_cell.length_b   1.000
_cell.length_c   1.000
_cell.angle_alpha   90.00
_cell.angle_beta   90.00
_cell.angle_gamma   90.00
#
_symmetry.space_group_name_H-M   'P 1'
#
loop_
_entity.id
_entity.type
_entity.pdbx_description
1 polymer ?
#
loop_
_entity_poly.entity_id
_entity_poly.type
_entity_poly.pdbx_seq_one_letter_code
_entity_poly.pdbx_strand_id
1 'polypeptide(L)'
;MGTAKDRRSAMTPAGLAKLWAGLALLFGTVFVFTIPPFQSPDEPNHFLRAWQLSEGVWMPEMSDNRLGGTVPASLVQLRDSFAYLKMDYEARLTLPQLETAHHLALSGHQRVFADFPNTAIYAPTAYLPQAAGIGLCRLAGAGPLAMLYGARFANLIVWILLVWRALLLMPFLRPLMAALALLPASLVIAASANADVITNGLCWWLIASFLAGAGKYHLQIAAFILACLNKLIVLPIGL
;
A
#
# COMPACT_ATOMS: atom_id res chain seq x y z
N MET A 1 -45.27 36.05 -5.47
CA MET A 1 -43.98 36.77 -5.33
C MET A 1 -42.98 35.83 -4.68
N GLY A 2 -41.81 35.64 -5.30
CA GLY A 2 -40.76 34.71 -4.86
C GLY A 2 -40.28 34.97 -3.44
N THR A 3 -39.58 34.02 -2.81
CA THR A 3 -38.16 33.84 -3.10
C THR A 3 -37.70 32.39 -2.97
N ALA A 4 -36.94 31.98 -3.99
CA ALA A 4 -36.04 30.84 -3.97
C ALA A 4 -34.87 31.09 -3.00
N LYS A 5 -34.77 30.27 -1.94
CA LYS A 5 -33.63 30.13 -1.03
C LYS A 5 -33.97 28.89 -0.20
N ASP A 6 -33.45 27.69 -0.44
CA ASP A 6 -32.05 27.32 -0.28
C ASP A 6 -31.89 25.91 -0.88
N ARG A 7 -31.72 25.79 -2.21
CA ARG A 7 -31.23 24.53 -2.79
C ARG A 7 -29.71 24.59 -2.71
N ARG A 8 -29.12 24.22 -1.56
CA ARG A 8 -27.73 23.75 -1.57
C ARG A 8 -27.69 22.60 -2.58
N SER A 9 -27.09 22.83 -3.75
CA SER A 9 -26.98 21.81 -4.78
C SER A 9 -26.18 20.66 -4.17
N ALA A 10 -26.87 19.59 -3.78
CA ALA A 10 -26.21 18.41 -3.23
C ALA A 10 -25.15 17.95 -4.25
N MET A 11 -23.91 17.82 -3.78
CA MET A 11 -22.78 17.48 -4.64
C MET A 11 -23.07 16.15 -5.37
N THR A 12 -22.84 16.13 -6.68
CA THR A 12 -23.08 14.92 -7.49
C THR A 12 -22.18 13.78 -7.01
N PRO A 13 -22.54 12.50 -7.27
CA PRO A 13 -21.71 11.36 -6.87
C PRO A 13 -20.29 11.44 -7.44
N ALA A 14 -20.18 11.86 -8.70
CA ALA A 14 -18.89 12.08 -9.35
C ALA A 14 -18.13 13.27 -8.76
N GLY A 15 -18.82 14.35 -8.37
CA GLY A 15 -18.22 15.51 -7.69
C GLY A 15 -17.67 15.14 -6.31
N LEU A 16 -18.43 14.35 -5.54
CA LEU A 16 -18.01 13.86 -4.23
C LEU A 16 -16.78 12.95 -4.35
N ALA A 17 -16.82 12.00 -5.28
CA ALA A 17 -15.67 11.15 -5.55
C ALA A 17 -14.45 12.02 -5.91
N LYS A 18 -14.60 12.98 -6.86
CA LYS A 18 -13.55 13.95 -7.29
C LYS A 18 -12.90 14.65 -6.11
N LEU A 19 -13.72 15.25 -5.26
CA LEU A 19 -13.26 15.93 -4.06
C LEU A 19 -12.52 14.96 -3.14
N TRP A 20 -13.10 13.79 -2.88
CA TRP A 20 -12.50 12.76 -2.03
C TRP A 20 -11.11 12.33 -2.52
N ALA A 21 -10.94 12.01 -3.81
CA ALA A 21 -9.63 11.59 -4.31
C ALA A 21 -8.59 12.72 -4.25
N GLY A 22 -9.01 13.98 -4.51
CA GLY A 22 -8.12 15.13 -4.37
C GLY A 22 -7.62 15.29 -2.94
N LEU A 23 -8.52 15.17 -1.95
CA LEU A 23 -8.17 15.22 -0.53
C LEU A 23 -7.32 14.01 -0.12
N ALA A 24 -7.67 12.80 -0.57
CA ALA A 24 -6.92 11.59 -0.26
C ALA A 24 -5.51 11.63 -0.86
N LEU A 25 -5.34 12.16 -2.07
CA LEU A 25 -4.04 12.37 -2.68
C LEU A 25 -3.22 13.40 -1.90
N LEU A 26 -3.82 14.53 -1.53
CA LEU A 26 -3.15 15.58 -0.76
C LEU A 26 -2.68 15.04 0.61
N PHE A 27 -3.60 14.56 1.44
CA PHE A 27 -3.28 14.09 2.78
C PHE A 27 -2.48 12.78 2.78
N GLY A 28 -2.78 11.87 1.86
CA GLY A 28 -2.01 10.65 1.68
C GLY A 28 -0.56 10.94 1.31
N THR A 29 -0.31 11.89 0.39
CA THR A 29 1.06 12.30 0.04
C THR A 29 1.78 12.90 1.23
N VAL A 30 1.10 13.72 2.05
CA VAL A 30 1.66 14.20 3.31
C VAL A 30 2.06 13.03 4.22
N PHE A 31 1.23 12.00 4.38
CA PHE A 31 1.57 10.83 5.17
C PHE A 31 2.71 10.00 4.60
N VAL A 32 2.81 9.87 3.26
CA VAL A 32 3.91 9.15 2.59
C VAL A 32 5.26 9.69 3.07
N PHE A 33 5.40 11.01 3.20
CA PHE A 33 6.65 11.68 3.58
C PHE A 33 6.80 11.95 5.08
N THR A 34 5.71 12.18 5.81
CA THR A 34 5.79 12.54 7.25
C THR A 34 5.91 11.32 8.15
N ILE A 35 5.37 10.17 7.76
CA ILE A 35 5.56 8.92 8.51
C ILE A 35 7.02 8.48 8.29
N PRO A 36 7.85 8.36 9.34
CA PRO A 36 9.22 7.93 9.17
C PRO A 36 9.29 6.56 8.48
N PRO A 37 10.37 6.26 7.74
CA PRO A 37 10.55 4.96 7.12
C PRO A 37 10.35 3.82 8.13
N PHE A 38 9.59 2.79 7.72
CA PHE A 38 9.37 1.56 8.47
C PHE A 38 8.55 1.66 9.77
N GLN A 39 7.86 2.79 10.00
CA GLN A 39 7.01 2.98 11.18
C GLN A 39 5.55 2.56 10.98
N SER A 40 5.17 2.10 9.80
CA SER A 40 3.87 1.44 9.60
C SER A 40 3.93 -0.03 10.02
N PRO A 41 2.81 -0.65 10.46
CA PRO A 41 2.78 -2.04 10.89
C PRO A 41 3.40 -2.98 9.85
N ASP A 42 4.39 -3.75 10.29
CA ASP A 42 5.13 -4.76 9.51
C ASP A 42 5.73 -4.26 8.18
N GLU A 43 5.83 -2.94 7.99
CA GLU A 43 6.29 -2.33 6.74
C GLU A 43 7.68 -2.81 6.27
N PRO A 44 8.69 -3.01 7.15
CA PRO A 44 9.95 -3.66 6.78
C PRO A 44 9.77 -4.94 5.98
N ASN A 45 8.93 -5.83 6.48
CA ASN A 45 8.80 -7.18 5.96
C ASN A 45 7.97 -7.17 4.68
N HIS A 46 6.98 -6.29 4.58
CA HIS A 46 6.23 -6.09 3.33
C HIS A 46 7.11 -5.46 2.24
N PHE A 47 7.98 -4.51 2.59
CA PHE A 47 8.91 -3.89 1.65
C PHE A 47 9.90 -4.89 1.06
N LEU A 48 10.52 -5.73 1.91
CA LEU A 48 11.43 -6.79 1.45
C LEU A 48 10.72 -7.81 0.57
N ARG A 49 9.48 -8.17 0.90
CA ARG A 49 8.68 -9.07 0.07
C ARG A 49 8.29 -8.45 -1.27
N ALA A 50 7.88 -7.19 -1.29
CA ALA A 50 7.57 -6.46 -2.51
C ALA A 50 8.81 -6.32 -3.43
N TRP A 51 9.99 -6.14 -2.83
CA TRP A 51 11.25 -6.14 -3.57
C TRP A 51 11.47 -7.45 -4.33
N GLN A 52 11.35 -8.61 -3.66
CA GLN A 52 11.51 -9.91 -4.31
C GLN A 52 10.59 -10.07 -5.52
N LEU A 53 9.33 -9.65 -5.38
CA LEU A 53 8.39 -9.66 -6.49
C LEU A 53 8.81 -8.74 -7.63
N SER A 54 9.41 -7.58 -7.33
CA SER A 54 9.94 -6.68 -8.36
C SER A 54 11.08 -7.34 -9.17
N GLU A 55 11.78 -8.31 -8.59
CA GLU A 55 12.81 -9.12 -9.26
C GLU A 55 12.24 -10.38 -9.94
N GLY A 56 10.93 -10.57 -9.92
CA GLY A 56 10.27 -11.74 -10.50
C GLY A 56 10.32 -12.99 -9.60
N VAL A 57 10.68 -12.85 -8.32
CA VAL A 57 10.68 -13.95 -7.36
C VAL A 57 9.29 -14.07 -6.74
N TRP A 58 8.42 -14.87 -7.39
CA TRP A 58 7.01 -14.99 -7.03
C TRP A 58 6.77 -15.78 -5.74
N MET A 59 7.58 -16.79 -5.44
CA MET A 59 7.43 -17.62 -4.24
C MET A 59 8.46 -17.20 -3.18
N PRO A 60 8.15 -17.34 -1.88
CA PRO A 60 9.15 -17.13 -0.85
C PRO A 60 10.21 -18.25 -0.85
N GLU A 61 11.37 -17.96 -0.29
CA GLU A 61 12.48 -18.90 -0.13
C GLU A 61 12.53 -19.43 1.30
N MET A 62 12.94 -20.69 1.45
CA MET A 62 13.26 -21.30 2.74
C MET A 62 14.78 -21.51 2.84
N SER A 63 15.40 -20.98 3.89
CA SER A 63 16.82 -21.19 4.20
C SER A 63 17.00 -21.41 5.69
N ASP A 64 17.69 -22.48 6.08
CA ASP A 64 17.98 -22.83 7.49
C ASP A 64 16.73 -22.81 8.40
N ASN A 65 15.61 -23.37 7.91
CA ASN A 65 14.31 -23.38 8.60
C ASN A 65 13.71 -21.98 8.84
N ARG A 66 14.13 -20.98 8.07
CA ARG A 66 13.58 -19.63 8.09
C ARG A 66 12.95 -19.27 6.76
N LEU A 67 11.82 -18.55 6.82
CA LEU A 67 11.01 -18.19 5.65
C LEU A 67 11.20 -16.71 5.31
N GLY A 68 11.61 -16.44 4.08
CA GLY A 68 11.86 -15.09 3.60
C GLY A 68 12.43 -15.08 2.20
N GLY A 69 13.61 -14.48 2.03
CA GLY A 69 14.43 -14.72 0.85
C GLY A 69 15.52 -13.70 0.57
N THR A 70 16.17 -13.89 -0.57
CA THR A 70 17.47 -13.30 -0.87
C THR A 70 17.35 -11.92 -1.51
N VAL A 71 17.77 -10.89 -0.76
CA VAL A 71 17.65 -9.48 -1.14
C VAL A 71 19.03 -8.77 -1.09
N PRO A 72 19.21 -7.64 -1.80
CA PRO A 72 20.40 -6.81 -1.65
C PRO A 72 20.64 -6.40 -0.18
N ALA A 73 21.89 -6.51 0.27
CA ALA A 73 22.30 -6.14 1.64
C ALA A 73 21.94 -4.69 1.99
N SER A 74 21.97 -3.77 1.01
CA SER A 74 21.57 -2.38 1.19
C SER A 74 20.11 -2.20 1.61
N LEU A 75 19.18 -3.12 1.25
CA LEU A 75 17.79 -3.03 1.71
C LEU A 75 17.65 -3.37 3.19
N VAL A 76 18.41 -4.37 3.64
CA VAL A 76 18.51 -4.78 5.04
C VAL A 76 19.20 -3.68 5.84
N GLN A 77 20.28 -3.10 5.33
CA GLN A 77 20.95 -1.95 5.93
C GLN A 77 20.03 -0.73 6.04
N LEU A 78 19.22 -0.45 5.01
CA LEU A 78 18.22 0.63 5.07
C LEU A 78 17.22 0.35 6.20
N ARG A 79 16.64 -0.84 6.25
CA ARG A 79 15.71 -1.25 7.33
C ARG A 79 16.33 -1.03 8.71
N ASP A 80 17.54 -1.55 8.90
CA ASP A 80 18.21 -1.52 10.20
C ASP A 80 18.60 -0.10 10.62
N SER A 81 18.88 0.79 9.66
CA SER A 81 19.16 2.21 9.94
C SER A 81 18.01 2.97 10.61
N PHE A 82 16.77 2.46 10.51
CA PHE A 82 15.59 3.04 11.15
C PHE A 82 15.05 2.19 12.32
N ALA A 83 15.68 1.05 12.63
CA ALA A 83 15.20 0.14 13.68
C ALA A 83 15.13 0.78 15.07
N TYR A 84 15.97 1.79 15.34
CA TYR A 84 15.97 2.54 16.61
C TYR A 84 14.67 3.32 16.85
N LEU A 85 13.87 3.59 15.81
CA LEU A 85 12.57 4.26 15.95
C LEU A 85 11.46 3.30 16.41
N LYS A 86 11.68 1.99 16.32
CA LYS A 86 10.66 0.99 16.61
C LYS A 86 10.44 0.89 18.11
N MET A 87 9.21 1.14 18.56
CA MET A 87 8.79 1.10 19.98
C MET A 87 9.49 2.12 20.90
N ASP A 88 10.22 3.08 20.33
CA ASP A 88 10.79 4.20 21.06
C ASP A 88 10.00 5.47 20.76
N TYR A 89 9.19 5.92 21.74
CA TYR A 89 8.32 7.09 21.60
C TYR A 89 9.07 8.42 21.76
N GLU A 90 10.31 8.41 22.24
CA GLU A 90 11.15 9.61 22.40
C GLU A 90 12.08 9.82 21.19
N ALA A 91 12.42 8.74 20.49
CA ALA A 91 13.21 8.82 19.27
C ALA A 91 12.54 9.70 18.20
N ARG A 92 13.36 10.47 17.49
CA ARG A 92 12.93 11.34 16.39
C ARG A 92 13.77 11.06 15.15
N LEU A 93 13.14 11.19 13.98
CA LEU A 93 13.85 11.20 12.71
C LEU A 93 14.53 12.56 12.54
N THR A 94 15.82 12.55 12.25
CA THR A 94 16.58 13.77 11.93
C THR A 94 16.89 13.85 10.44
N LEU A 95 17.04 15.07 9.92
CA LEU A 95 17.38 15.28 8.51
C LEU A 95 18.72 14.62 8.11
N PRO A 96 19.79 14.67 8.92
CA PRO A 96 21.05 13.99 8.57
C PRO A 96 20.92 12.47 8.43
N GLN A 97 20.05 11.83 9.23
CA GLN A 97 19.78 10.39 9.10
C GLN A 97 19.06 10.08 7.79
N LEU A 98 18.08 10.92 7.42
CA LEU A 98 17.36 10.77 6.15
C LEU A 98 18.30 10.99 4.94
N GLU A 99 19.19 11.98 5.03
CA GLU A 99 20.22 12.25 4.01
C GLU A 99 21.19 11.07 3.86
N THR A 100 21.65 10.51 4.99
CA THR A 100 22.50 9.31 4.99
C THR A 100 21.79 8.13 4.31
N ALA A 101 20.51 7.91 4.64
CA ALA A 101 19.70 6.86 4.02
C ALA A 101 19.43 7.11 2.53
N HIS A 102 19.32 8.38 2.12
CA HIS A 102 19.16 8.76 0.71
C HIS A 102 20.42 8.48 -0.12
N HIS A 103 21.61 8.67 0.46
CA HIS A 103 22.89 8.37 -0.19
C HIS A 103 23.24 6.89 -0.25
N LEU A 104 22.49 6.03 0.44
CA LEU A 104 22.70 4.59 0.38
C LEU A 104 22.45 4.08 -1.05
N ALA A 105 23.50 3.59 -1.70
CA ALA A 105 23.39 2.98 -3.03
C ALA A 105 22.85 1.55 -2.95
N LEU A 106 22.15 1.11 -4.00
CA LEU A 106 21.68 -0.26 -4.10
C LEU A 106 22.86 -1.23 -4.32
N SER A 107 23.04 -2.19 -3.41
CA SER A 107 24.13 -3.17 -3.47
C SER A 107 23.77 -4.37 -4.36
N GLY A 108 23.87 -4.24 -5.70
CA GLY A 108 23.46 -5.32 -6.62
C GLY A 108 24.22 -6.66 -6.46
N HIS A 109 25.48 -6.63 -6.03
CA HIS A 109 26.34 -7.81 -5.95
C HIS A 109 26.32 -8.51 -4.58
N GLN A 110 26.09 -7.75 -3.50
CA GLN A 110 26.06 -8.29 -2.14
C GLN A 110 24.61 -8.57 -1.76
N ARG A 111 24.26 -9.85 -1.70
CA ARG A 111 22.92 -10.32 -1.35
C ARG A 111 22.95 -11.12 -0.07
N VAL A 112 21.93 -10.95 0.76
CA VAL A 112 21.78 -11.62 2.05
C VAL A 112 20.37 -12.20 2.16
N PHE A 113 20.25 -13.31 2.86
CA PHE A 113 18.95 -13.86 3.20
C PHE A 113 18.32 -13.02 4.33
N ALA A 114 17.10 -12.53 4.09
CA ALA A 114 16.35 -11.76 5.08
C ALA A 114 15.08 -12.50 5.49
N ASP A 115 14.81 -12.51 6.79
CA ASP A 115 13.63 -13.13 7.38
C ASP A 115 12.43 -12.20 7.37
N PHE A 116 11.32 -12.66 6.79
CA PHE A 116 10.03 -11.96 6.80
C PHE A 116 8.85 -12.96 6.74
N PRO A 117 8.78 -13.92 7.67
CA PRO A 117 7.83 -15.04 7.61
C PRO A 117 6.37 -14.61 7.65
N ASN A 118 6.05 -13.55 8.38
CA ASN A 118 4.69 -13.01 8.51
C ASN A 118 4.14 -12.43 7.21
N THR A 119 5.00 -11.99 6.29
CA THR A 119 4.61 -11.35 5.01
C THR A 119 4.90 -12.23 3.80
N ALA A 120 5.88 -13.15 3.92
CA ALA A 120 6.27 -14.10 2.89
C ALA A 120 5.12 -15.00 2.43
N ILE A 121 4.23 -15.37 3.35
CA ILE A 121 3.08 -16.25 3.09
C ILE A 121 1.93 -15.56 2.33
N TYR A 122 1.97 -14.24 2.17
CA TYR A 122 0.89 -13.49 1.54
C TYR A 122 0.90 -13.72 0.02
N ALA A 123 -0.27 -13.65 -0.61
CA ALA A 123 -0.41 -13.74 -2.05
C ALA A 123 0.49 -12.70 -2.76
N PRO A 124 1.27 -13.10 -3.77
CA PRO A 124 2.11 -12.16 -4.54
C PRO A 124 1.30 -11.01 -5.16
N THR A 125 0.05 -11.28 -5.51
CA THR A 125 -0.89 -10.28 -6.05
C THR A 125 -1.08 -9.07 -5.14
N ALA A 126 -0.92 -9.22 -3.82
CA ALA A 126 -1.03 -8.13 -2.85
C ALA A 126 0.14 -7.15 -2.84
N TYR A 127 1.25 -7.52 -3.48
CA TYR A 127 2.45 -6.68 -3.58
C TYR A 127 2.67 -6.10 -4.98
N LEU A 128 1.79 -6.38 -5.95
CA LEU A 128 2.02 -5.94 -7.34
C LEU A 128 2.18 -4.42 -7.47
N PRO A 129 1.37 -3.57 -6.80
CA PRO A 129 1.56 -2.12 -6.85
C PRO A 129 2.90 -1.68 -6.28
N GLN A 130 3.26 -2.20 -5.11
CA GLN A 130 4.52 -1.91 -4.42
C GLN A 130 5.71 -2.37 -5.27
N ALA A 131 5.66 -3.59 -5.80
CA ALA A 131 6.67 -4.17 -6.68
C ALA A 131 6.84 -3.35 -7.96
N ALA A 132 5.75 -2.84 -8.54
CA ALA A 132 5.80 -1.93 -9.69
C ALA A 132 6.47 -0.60 -9.32
N GLY A 133 6.10 0.01 -8.20
CA GLY A 133 6.75 1.24 -7.69
C GLY A 133 8.25 1.05 -7.46
N ILE A 134 8.63 -0.05 -6.81
CA ILE A 134 10.04 -0.43 -6.61
C ILE A 134 10.75 -0.65 -7.95
N GLY A 135 10.11 -1.38 -8.87
CA GLY A 135 10.65 -1.66 -10.20
C GLY A 135 10.92 -0.38 -11.01
N LEU A 136 10.01 0.58 -10.98
CA LEU A 136 10.21 1.89 -11.62
C LEU A 136 11.40 2.65 -11.01
N CYS A 137 11.52 2.67 -9.68
CA CYS A 137 12.68 3.27 -9.00
C CYS A 137 14.00 2.56 -9.34
N ARG A 138 13.98 1.23 -9.46
CA ARG A 138 15.15 0.44 -9.89
C ARG A 138 15.59 0.79 -11.30
N LEU A 139 14.64 0.89 -12.24
CA LEU A 139 14.92 1.27 -13.63
C LEU A 139 15.52 2.68 -13.74
N ALA A 140 15.14 3.58 -12.82
CA ALA A 140 15.71 4.92 -12.71
C ALA A 140 17.08 4.96 -12.00
N GLY A 141 17.62 3.82 -11.55
CA GLY A 141 18.87 3.76 -10.80
C GLY A 141 18.79 4.37 -9.40
N ALA A 142 17.60 4.51 -8.83
CA ALA A 142 17.39 5.13 -7.53
C ALA A 142 17.83 4.20 -6.37
N GLY A 143 18.12 4.78 -5.21
CA GLY A 143 18.51 4.02 -4.01
C GLY A 143 17.35 3.34 -3.27
N PRO A 144 17.66 2.48 -2.26
CA PRO A 144 16.69 1.80 -1.42
C PRO A 144 15.60 2.70 -0.82
N LEU A 145 15.97 3.87 -0.34
CA LEU A 145 15.02 4.80 0.28
C LEU A 145 13.98 5.29 -0.73
N ALA A 146 14.41 5.64 -1.95
CA ALA A 146 13.51 6.05 -3.01
C ALA A 146 12.55 4.92 -3.42
N MET A 147 13.01 3.66 -3.39
CA MET A 147 12.16 2.49 -3.67
C MET A 147 11.08 2.30 -2.59
N LEU A 148 11.38 2.57 -1.32
CA LEU A 148 10.38 2.56 -0.25
C LEU A 148 9.30 3.61 -0.51
N TYR A 149 9.69 4.85 -0.83
CA TYR A 149 8.72 5.90 -1.17
C TYR A 149 7.94 5.58 -2.45
N GLY A 150 8.59 4.98 -3.45
CA GLY A 150 7.94 4.48 -4.65
C GLY A 150 6.87 3.42 -4.35
N ALA A 151 7.17 2.49 -3.44
CA ALA A 151 6.21 1.48 -2.98
C ALA A 151 5.01 2.12 -2.25
N ARG A 152 5.27 3.05 -1.31
CA ARG A 152 4.24 3.80 -0.58
C ARG A 152 3.33 4.57 -1.52
N PHE A 153 3.90 5.27 -2.49
CA PHE A 153 3.13 6.07 -3.45
C PHE A 153 2.30 5.19 -4.39
N ALA A 154 2.86 4.08 -4.88
CA ALA A 154 2.10 3.13 -5.70
C ALA A 154 0.89 2.55 -4.95
N ASN A 155 1.07 2.23 -3.67
CA ASN A 155 -0.03 1.81 -2.80
C ASN A 155 -1.10 2.89 -2.64
N LEU A 156 -0.70 4.13 -2.37
CA LEU A 156 -1.61 5.25 -2.24
C LEU A 156 -2.46 5.46 -3.51
N ILE A 157 -1.83 5.40 -4.69
CA ILE A 157 -2.54 5.53 -5.97
C ILE A 157 -3.55 4.41 -6.15
N VAL A 158 -3.17 3.15 -5.91
CA VAL A 158 -4.10 2.02 -6.07
C VAL A 158 -5.25 2.09 -5.07
N TRP A 159 -4.97 2.46 -3.81
CA TRP A 159 -6.01 2.72 -2.81
C TRP A 159 -7.02 3.78 -3.29
N ILE A 160 -6.53 4.92 -3.80
CA ILE A 160 -7.36 5.99 -4.33
C ILE A 160 -8.22 5.49 -5.47
N LEU A 161 -7.67 4.74 -6.42
CA LEU A 161 -8.42 4.20 -7.56
C LEU A 161 -9.52 3.22 -7.13
N LEU A 162 -9.23 2.32 -6.20
CA LEU A 162 -10.18 1.32 -5.70
C LEU A 162 -11.34 1.97 -4.94
N VAL A 163 -11.04 2.86 -3.99
CA VAL A 163 -12.08 3.53 -3.19
C VAL A 163 -12.85 4.54 -4.02
N TRP A 164 -12.19 5.27 -4.93
CA TRP A 164 -12.86 6.11 -5.91
C TRP A 164 -13.94 5.33 -6.67
N ARG A 165 -13.56 4.16 -7.19
CA ARG A 165 -14.46 3.31 -7.95
C ARG A 165 -15.59 2.79 -7.06
N ALA A 166 -15.30 2.44 -5.82
CA ALA A 166 -16.30 2.06 -4.82
C ALA A 166 -17.32 3.18 -4.58
N LEU A 167 -16.87 4.43 -4.37
CA LEU A 167 -17.75 5.58 -4.13
C LEU A 167 -18.68 5.89 -5.30
N LEU A 168 -18.21 5.69 -6.54
CA LEU A 168 -19.05 5.83 -7.73
C LEU A 168 -20.13 4.75 -7.83
N LEU A 169 -19.87 3.55 -7.30
CA LEU A 169 -20.81 2.42 -7.33
C LEU A 169 -21.82 2.47 -6.19
N MET A 170 -21.47 3.06 -5.06
CA MET A 170 -22.35 3.14 -3.89
C MET A 170 -23.68 3.83 -4.22
N PRO A 171 -24.84 3.25 -3.89
CA PRO A 171 -26.14 3.88 -4.12
C PRO A 171 -26.51 4.91 -3.05
N PHE A 172 -26.12 4.67 -1.79
CA PHE A 172 -26.42 5.52 -0.63
C PHE A 172 -25.21 5.60 0.31
N LEU A 173 -25.27 6.45 1.35
CA LEU A 173 -24.20 6.67 2.34
C LEU A 173 -22.82 7.10 1.79
N ARG A 174 -22.76 7.57 0.53
CA ARG A 174 -21.50 8.00 -0.11
C ARG A 174 -20.68 8.99 0.74
N PRO A 175 -21.28 10.05 1.35
CA PRO A 175 -20.51 11.00 2.15
C PRO A 175 -19.91 10.36 3.41
N LEU A 176 -20.65 9.45 4.06
CA LEU A 176 -20.16 8.73 5.24
C LEU A 176 -18.97 7.83 4.86
N MET A 177 -19.11 7.07 3.77
CA MET A 177 -18.07 6.18 3.27
C MET A 177 -16.83 6.96 2.80
N ALA A 178 -17.02 8.10 2.14
CA ALA A 178 -15.93 9.01 1.79
C ALA A 178 -15.20 9.53 3.04
N ALA A 179 -15.94 9.91 4.09
CA ALA A 179 -15.35 10.36 5.35
C ALA A 179 -14.56 9.25 6.05
N LEU A 180 -15.09 8.02 6.10
CA LEU A 180 -14.41 6.86 6.68
C LEU A 180 -13.10 6.53 5.93
N ALA A 181 -13.11 6.63 4.60
CA ALA A 181 -11.90 6.39 3.80
C ALA A 181 -10.87 7.54 3.89
N LEU A 182 -11.27 8.73 4.35
CA LEU A 182 -10.38 9.86 4.65
C LEU A 182 -9.87 9.88 6.09
N LEU A 183 -10.31 8.94 6.94
CA LEU A 183 -9.81 8.88 8.31
C LEU A 183 -8.28 8.74 8.30
N PRO A 184 -7.57 9.39 9.26
CA PRO A 184 -6.12 9.33 9.33
C PRO A 184 -5.59 7.90 9.31
N ALA A 185 -6.21 6.98 10.04
CA ALA A 185 -5.82 5.57 10.07
C ALA A 185 -5.87 4.91 8.67
N SER A 186 -6.93 5.18 7.89
CA SER A 186 -7.07 4.65 6.52
C SER A 186 -5.97 5.18 5.60
N LEU A 187 -5.69 6.48 5.68
CA LEU A 187 -4.68 7.12 4.84
C LEU A 187 -3.25 6.76 5.24
N VAL A 188 -2.98 6.58 6.53
CA VAL A 188 -1.67 6.10 7.05
C VAL A 188 -1.35 4.72 6.49
N ILE A 189 -2.32 3.79 6.54
CA ILE A 189 -2.13 2.45 5.95
C ILE A 189 -1.97 2.56 4.43
N ALA A 190 -2.81 3.33 3.74
CA ALA A 190 -2.71 3.54 2.29
C ALA A 190 -1.37 4.15 1.85
N ALA A 191 -0.76 4.99 2.68
CA ALA A 191 0.52 5.64 2.47
C ALA A 191 1.73 4.81 2.95
N SER A 192 1.53 3.53 3.28
CA SER A 192 2.57 2.59 3.71
C SER A 192 2.89 1.57 2.63
N ALA A 193 4.04 0.89 2.72
CA ALA A 193 4.40 -0.23 1.84
C ALA A 193 3.76 -1.58 2.27
N ASN A 194 2.59 -1.55 2.93
CA ASN A 194 1.90 -2.74 3.44
C ASN A 194 1.02 -3.42 2.35
N ALA A 195 0.87 -4.75 2.40
CA ALA A 195 0.01 -5.52 1.51
C ALA A 195 -1.51 -5.31 1.75
N ASP A 196 -1.89 -4.99 2.99
CA ASP A 196 -3.28 -4.85 3.42
C ASP A 196 -4.02 -3.72 2.70
N VAL A 197 -3.29 -2.75 2.12
CA VAL A 197 -3.85 -1.67 1.31
C VAL A 197 -4.72 -2.22 0.17
N ILE A 198 -4.23 -3.27 -0.50
CA ILE A 198 -4.91 -3.87 -1.64
C ILE A 198 -6.12 -4.68 -1.18
N THR A 199 -5.96 -5.49 -0.13
CA THR A 199 -7.07 -6.25 0.47
C THR A 199 -8.18 -5.30 0.91
N ASN A 200 -7.85 -4.23 1.63
CA ASN A 200 -8.81 -3.25 2.10
C ASN A 200 -9.52 -2.58 0.92
N GLY A 201 -8.78 -2.09 -0.08
CA GLY A 201 -9.38 -1.44 -1.26
C GLY A 201 -10.32 -2.37 -2.04
N LEU A 202 -9.96 -3.65 -2.16
CA LEU A 202 -10.81 -4.67 -2.78
C LEU A 202 -12.08 -4.94 -1.94
N CYS A 203 -11.98 -4.98 -0.60
CA CYS A 203 -13.15 -5.10 0.27
C CYS A 203 -14.10 -3.90 0.12
N TRP A 204 -13.58 -2.67 0.00
CA TRP A 204 -14.37 -1.47 -0.29
C TRP A 204 -15.12 -1.60 -1.61
N TRP A 205 -14.43 -2.05 -2.65
CA TRP A 205 -15.04 -2.26 -3.96
C TRP A 205 -16.07 -3.39 -3.97
N LEU A 206 -15.79 -4.49 -3.27
CA LEU A 206 -16.69 -5.63 -3.09
C LEU A 206 -18.00 -5.18 -2.43
N ILE A 207 -17.92 -4.52 -1.27
CA ILE A 207 -19.09 -4.02 -0.55
C ILE A 207 -19.92 -3.09 -1.44
N ALA A 208 -19.27 -2.15 -2.13
CA ALA A 208 -19.95 -1.23 -3.04
C ALA A 208 -20.63 -1.96 -4.23
N SER A 209 -20.01 -3.03 -4.75
CA SER A 209 -20.58 -3.82 -5.85
C SER A 209 -21.83 -4.61 -5.43
N PHE A 210 -21.87 -5.11 -4.19
CA PHE A 210 -23.05 -5.79 -3.65
C PHE A 210 -24.18 -4.79 -3.35
N LEU A 211 -23.85 -3.64 -2.76
CA LEU A 211 -24.84 -2.61 -2.45
C LEU A 211 -25.45 -1.99 -3.71
N ALA A 212 -24.71 -1.92 -4.82
CA ALA A 212 -25.20 -1.37 -6.09
C ALA A 212 -26.39 -2.13 -6.73
N GLY A 213 -26.77 -3.29 -6.19
CA GLY A 213 -28.01 -4.00 -6.53
C GLY A 213 -27.83 -5.25 -7.40
N ALA A 214 -28.90 -6.05 -7.49
CA ALA A 214 -28.99 -7.23 -8.33
C ALA A 214 -28.97 -6.82 -9.81
N GLY A 215 -28.02 -7.39 -10.59
CA GLY A 215 -27.81 -7.05 -12.00
C GLY A 215 -26.35 -6.76 -12.37
N LYS A 216 -25.46 -6.58 -11.38
CA LYS A 216 -24.00 -6.41 -11.58
C LYS A 216 -23.20 -7.65 -11.16
N TYR A 217 -23.74 -8.85 -11.40
CA TYR A 217 -23.14 -10.11 -10.96
C TYR A 217 -21.69 -10.30 -11.45
N HIS A 218 -21.40 -9.91 -12.70
CA HIS A 218 -20.03 -9.97 -13.23
C HIS A 218 -19.03 -9.14 -12.40
N LEU A 219 -19.45 -7.96 -11.93
CA LEU A 219 -18.64 -7.07 -11.11
C LEU A 219 -18.45 -7.64 -9.69
N GLN A 220 -19.52 -8.20 -9.12
CA GLN A 220 -19.51 -8.82 -7.79
C GLN A 220 -18.61 -10.05 -7.76
N ILE A 221 -18.74 -10.93 -8.77
CA ILE A 221 -17.91 -12.12 -8.93
C ILE A 221 -16.45 -11.70 -9.13
N ALA A 222 -16.17 -10.72 -9.99
CA ALA A 222 -14.81 -10.23 -10.20
C ALA A 222 -14.19 -9.66 -8.92
N ALA A 223 -14.92 -8.80 -8.20
CA ALA A 223 -14.45 -8.24 -6.94
C ALA A 223 -14.22 -9.32 -5.87
N PHE A 224 -15.11 -10.33 -5.81
CA PHE A 224 -14.99 -11.45 -4.88
C PHE A 224 -13.76 -12.30 -5.19
N ILE A 225 -13.59 -12.72 -6.44
CA ILE A 225 -12.43 -13.49 -6.89
C ILE A 225 -11.15 -12.72 -6.60
N LEU A 226 -11.08 -11.43 -6.94
CA LEU A 226 -9.88 -10.61 -6.69
C LEU A 226 -9.57 -10.49 -5.19
N ALA A 227 -10.58 -10.29 -4.35
CA ALA A 227 -10.39 -10.28 -2.89
C ALA A 227 -9.88 -11.62 -2.36
N CYS A 228 -10.45 -12.74 -2.83
CA CYS A 228 -10.00 -14.08 -2.45
C CYS A 228 -8.57 -14.37 -2.92
N LEU A 229 -8.25 -14.05 -4.18
CA LEU A 229 -6.91 -14.21 -4.75
C LEU A 229 -5.86 -13.42 -3.97
N ASN A 230 -6.23 -12.26 -3.43
CA ASN A 230 -5.34 -11.39 -2.66
C ASN A 230 -5.06 -11.92 -1.24
N LYS A 231 -5.91 -12.81 -0.72
CA LYS A 231 -5.74 -13.42 0.61
C LYS A 231 -5.36 -14.91 0.55
N LEU A 232 -4.96 -15.41 -0.62
CA LEU A 232 -4.38 -16.74 -0.73
C LEU A 232 -3.08 -16.81 0.09
N ILE A 233 -2.93 -17.92 0.81
CA ILE A 233 -1.70 -18.24 1.53
C ILE A 233 -0.80 -19.02 0.58
N VAL A 234 0.42 -18.53 0.39
CA VAL A 234 1.45 -19.20 -0.40
C VAL A 234 2.42 -19.86 0.57
N LEU A 235 2.48 -21.20 0.54
CA LEU A 235 3.49 -21.97 1.24
C LEU A 235 4.48 -22.52 0.21
N PRO A 236 5.80 -22.40 0.46
CA PRO A 236 6.78 -23.09 -0.36
C PRO A 236 6.55 -24.60 -0.18
N ILE A 237 6.22 -25.29 -1.27
CA ILE A 237 6.16 -26.75 -1.27
C ILE A 237 7.61 -27.22 -1.19
N GLY A 238 7.99 -27.80 -0.06
CA GLY A 238 9.30 -28.44 0.08
C GLY A 238 9.40 -29.59 -0.93
N LEU A 239 10.31 -29.46 -1.88
CA LEU A 239 10.86 -30.56 -2.66
C LEU A 239 12.24 -30.89 -2.10
#